data_AF-A0A922JG74-F1
#
_entry.id   AF-A0A922JG74-F1
#
_cell.length_a   1.000
_cell.length_b   1.000
_cell.length_c   1.000
_cell.angle_alpha   90.00
_cell.angle_beta   90.00
_cell.angle_gamma   90.00
#
_symmetry.space_group_name_H-M   'P 1'
#
loop_
_entity.id
_entity.type
_entity.pdbx_description
1 polymer ?
#
loop_
_entity_poly.entity_id
_entity_poly.type
_entity_poly.pdbx_seq_one_letter_code
_entity_poly.pdbx_strand_id
1 'polypeptide(L)'
;MALVTEGDAVVISVKNLSGTVSSGIVSLKSGSWNCESGNKHQTERLPDPVMETKKQASILESYLEQRGVALPEGYFSCKVVLPNPNLRDFPFDVITYNQWVQQKPEPNSMFSGRLNGASRGGKKEMPESLHQKLNFILRTAPMWDRLELEGNKYVLGEFLELIKGELADIWALKNIKRSKVSHLIIKNISLFGSTLQVLYSPRDYRSEGTSDSEWKKVTVRSSTEVFFRLENSTKVRKSKLSSIISLSLTA
;
A
#
# COMPACT_ATOMS: atom_id res chain seq x y z
N MET A 1 6.29 4.62 0.30
CA MET A 1 6.68 4.88 -1.11
C MET A 1 7.80 3.92 -1.46
N ALA A 2 7.78 3.25 -2.62
CA ALA A 2 8.87 2.38 -3.04
C ALA A 2 9.75 3.11 -4.07
N LEU A 3 11.08 3.05 -3.89
CA LEU A 3 12.07 3.56 -4.82
C LEU A 3 12.81 2.38 -5.45
N VAL A 4 13.05 2.43 -6.75
CA VAL A 4 13.90 1.46 -7.45
C VAL A 4 15.11 2.17 -8.00
N THR A 5 16.28 1.61 -7.75
CA THR A 5 17.56 2.02 -8.34
C THR A 5 18.12 0.88 -9.21
N GLU A 6 19.22 1.12 -9.90
CA GLU A 6 19.94 0.10 -10.68
C GLU A 6 20.51 -1.04 -9.80
N GLY A 7 20.65 -0.81 -8.48
CA GLY A 7 21.23 -1.78 -7.55
C GLY A 7 20.26 -2.35 -6.52
N ASP A 8 19.16 -1.66 -6.20
CA ASP A 8 18.24 -2.06 -5.13
C ASP A 8 16.82 -1.48 -5.26
N ALA A 9 15.86 -2.15 -4.61
CA ALA A 9 14.51 -1.68 -4.37
C ALA A 9 14.33 -1.37 -2.88
N VAL A 10 13.88 -0.16 -2.55
CA VAL A 10 13.81 0.35 -1.19
C VAL A 10 12.41 0.84 -0.87
N VAL A 11 11.79 0.31 0.17
CA VAL A 11 10.55 0.85 0.74
C VAL A 11 10.89 1.94 1.75
N ILE A 12 10.41 3.14 1.47
CA ILE A 12 10.69 4.35 2.24
C ILE A 12 9.41 4.79 2.95
N SER A 13 9.52 4.96 4.26
CA SER A 13 8.51 5.59 5.11
C SER A 13 9.07 6.89 5.66
N VAL A 14 8.42 8.02 5.36
CA VAL A 14 8.82 9.32 5.89
C VAL A 14 7.93 9.65 7.08
N LYS A 15 8.53 9.83 8.26
CA LYS A 15 7.79 10.17 9.49
C LYS A 15 8.18 11.57 9.93
N ASN A 16 7.29 12.53 9.68
CA ASN A 16 7.49 13.91 10.13
C ASN A 16 7.07 14.04 11.60
N LEU A 17 8.01 13.80 12.50
CA LEU A 17 7.79 13.92 13.95
C LEU A 17 8.21 15.32 14.42
N SER A 18 7.29 16.04 15.05
CA SER A 18 7.51 17.36 15.66
C SER A 18 7.65 17.23 17.19
N GLY A 19 8.75 17.73 17.76
CA GLY A 19 9.00 17.72 19.21
C GLY A 19 10.49 17.75 19.56
N THR A 20 10.83 18.11 20.80
CA THR A 20 12.17 17.92 21.39
C THR A 20 12.24 16.54 22.01
N VAL A 21 13.26 15.76 21.67
CA VAL A 21 13.37 14.37 22.11
C VAL A 21 14.25 14.28 23.34
N SER A 22 13.63 14.06 24.49
CA SER A 22 14.29 13.54 25.68
C SER A 22 14.73 12.09 25.42
N SER A 23 15.82 11.64 26.05
CA SER A 23 16.45 10.33 25.88
C SER A 23 15.57 9.10 26.21
N GLY A 24 14.27 9.29 26.49
CA GLY A 24 13.29 8.26 26.84
C GLY A 24 12.33 7.80 25.71
N ILE A 25 12.47 8.31 24.48
CA ILE A 25 11.50 8.08 23.38
C ILE A 25 11.54 6.66 22.80
N VAL A 26 12.67 5.98 22.87
CA VAL A 26 12.85 4.64 22.29
C VAL A 26 12.93 3.60 23.41
N SER A 27 11.77 3.14 23.88
CA SER A 27 11.73 1.95 24.74
C SER A 27 11.69 0.70 23.86
N LEU A 28 12.88 0.22 23.46
CA LEU A 28 13.09 -1.02 22.70
C LEU A 28 12.38 -2.25 23.30
N LYS A 29 12.03 -2.21 24.59
CA LYS A 29 11.30 -3.28 25.29
C LYS A 29 9.80 -3.34 24.97
N SER A 30 9.20 -2.29 24.39
CA SER A 30 7.73 -2.18 24.25
C SER A 30 7.22 -2.05 22.81
N GLY A 31 8.11 -2.00 21.81
CA GLY A 31 7.73 -1.91 20.39
C GLY A 31 6.94 -0.64 20.02
N SER A 32 7.17 0.46 20.73
CA SER A 32 6.42 1.71 20.56
C SER A 32 7.31 2.92 20.78
N TRP A 33 7.07 3.98 20.00
CA TRP A 33 7.79 5.24 20.08
C TRP A 33 6.95 6.23 20.85
N ASN A 34 7.49 6.84 21.91
CA ASN A 34 6.77 7.82 22.71
C ASN A 34 7.21 9.23 22.28
N CYS A 35 6.38 10.01 21.61
CA CYS A 35 6.71 11.38 21.24
C CYS A 35 6.23 12.36 22.31
N GLU A 36 7.13 13.17 22.86
CA GLU A 36 6.75 14.35 23.65
C GLU A 36 6.36 15.48 22.70
N SER A 37 5.08 15.82 22.69
CA SER A 37 4.60 17.05 22.04
C SER A 37 5.12 18.27 22.80
N GLY A 38 5.30 19.41 22.12
CA GLY A 38 5.76 20.66 22.74
C GLY A 38 4.88 21.18 23.89
N ASN A 39 3.69 20.63 24.07
CA ASN A 39 2.87 20.80 25.27
C ASN A 39 3.26 19.76 26.33
N LYS A 40 3.79 20.23 27.46
CA LYS A 40 4.36 19.48 28.61
C LYS A 40 3.43 18.45 29.30
N HIS A 41 2.27 18.12 28.72
CA HIS A 41 1.27 17.24 29.33
C HIS A 41 0.73 16.12 28.42
N GLN A 42 1.26 15.91 27.21
CA GLN A 42 0.77 14.82 26.34
C GLN A 42 1.91 14.07 25.63
N THR A 43 2.20 12.86 26.11
CA THR A 43 3.03 11.88 25.42
C THR A 43 2.17 11.14 24.40
N GLU A 44 2.42 11.34 23.12
CA GLU A 44 1.72 10.61 22.06
C GLU A 44 2.45 9.29 21.80
N ARG A 45 1.74 8.18 21.98
CA ARG A 45 2.27 6.84 21.75
C ARG A 45 2.10 6.48 20.28
N LEU A 46 3.19 6.52 19.53
CA LEU A 46 3.21 6.13 18.13
C LEU A 46 3.57 4.64 17.98
N PRO A 47 2.93 3.94 17.03
CA PRO A 47 3.35 2.60 16.62
C PRO A 47 4.78 2.67 16.07
N ASP A 48 5.56 1.61 16.27
CA ASP A 48 6.95 1.56 15.80
C ASP A 48 7.01 1.72 14.26
N PRO A 49 7.54 2.85 13.76
CA PRO A 49 7.60 3.11 12.33
C PRO A 49 8.49 2.11 11.59
N VAL A 50 9.47 1.50 12.26
CA VAL A 50 10.32 0.46 11.66
C VAL A 50 9.51 -0.81 11.43
N MET A 51 8.75 -1.26 12.43
CA MET A 51 7.87 -2.42 12.30
C MET A 51 6.76 -2.20 11.26
N GLU A 52 6.18 -1.01 11.22
CA GLU A 52 5.18 -0.65 10.20
C GLU A 52 5.79 -0.69 8.79
N THR A 53 6.99 -0.14 8.62
CA THR A 53 7.67 -0.11 7.31
C THR A 53 8.09 -1.51 6.88
N LYS A 54 8.57 -2.37 7.80
CA LYS A 54 8.86 -3.78 7.52
C LYS A 54 7.62 -4.55 7.09
N LYS A 55 6.48 -4.30 7.73
CA LYS A 55 5.19 -4.88 7.30
C LYS A 55 4.82 -4.44 5.88
N GLN A 56 4.94 -3.15 5.57
CA GLN A 56 4.68 -2.64 4.22
C GLN A 56 5.66 -3.22 3.18
N ALA A 57 6.92 -3.39 3.55
CA ALA A 57 7.92 -4.04 2.71
C ALA A 57 7.53 -5.49 2.40
N SER A 58 7.19 -6.29 3.41
CA SER A 58 6.76 -7.69 3.21
C SER A 58 5.50 -7.81 2.34
N ILE A 59 4.56 -6.87 2.45
CA ILE A 59 3.37 -6.82 1.59
C ILE A 59 3.77 -6.56 0.13
N LEU A 60 4.66 -5.60 -0.10
CA LEU A 60 5.13 -5.27 -1.44
C LEU A 60 5.94 -6.42 -2.05
N GLU A 61 6.81 -7.06 -1.27
CA GLU A 61 7.58 -8.23 -1.70
C GLU A 61 6.65 -9.38 -2.14
N SER A 62 5.64 -9.70 -1.31
CA SER A 62 4.62 -10.69 -1.66
C SER A 62 3.85 -10.32 -2.94
N TYR A 63 3.59 -9.03 -3.16
CA TYR A 63 2.95 -8.54 -4.39
C TYR A 63 3.87 -8.74 -5.61
N LEU A 64 5.16 -8.43 -5.49
CA LEU A 64 6.14 -8.64 -6.56
C LEU A 64 6.27 -10.13 -6.92
N GLU A 65 6.33 -11.01 -5.92
CA GLU A 65 6.35 -12.46 -6.11
C GLU A 65 5.11 -12.95 -6.86
N GLN A 66 3.93 -12.45 -6.49
CA GLN A 66 2.67 -12.77 -7.18
C GLN A 66 2.67 -12.33 -8.65
N ARG A 67 3.33 -11.22 -8.95
CA ARG A 67 3.57 -10.70 -10.32
C ARG A 67 4.74 -11.39 -11.03
N GLY A 68 5.30 -12.45 -10.44
CA GLY A 68 6.38 -13.25 -11.02
C GLY A 68 7.75 -12.55 -10.95
N VAL A 69 8.00 -11.75 -9.92
CA VAL A 69 9.29 -11.12 -9.61
C VAL A 69 9.79 -11.60 -8.26
N ALA A 70 10.66 -12.61 -8.32
CA ALA A 70 11.63 -13.02 -7.32
C ALA A 70 12.77 -12.00 -7.09
N LEU A 71 12.76 -11.15 -6.07
CA LEU A 71 13.96 -10.34 -5.77
C LEU A 71 15.00 -11.20 -5.03
N PRO A 72 16.27 -11.23 -5.44
CA PRO A 72 17.31 -11.94 -4.70
C PRO A 72 17.54 -11.31 -3.32
N GLU A 73 18.00 -12.12 -2.37
CA GLU A 73 18.29 -11.67 -1.02
C GLU A 73 19.24 -10.46 -1.02
N GLY A 74 18.87 -9.41 -0.29
CA GLY A 74 19.64 -8.17 -0.19
C GLY A 74 19.38 -7.12 -1.29
N TYR A 75 18.53 -7.39 -2.29
CA TYR A 75 18.09 -6.39 -3.28
C TYR A 75 16.82 -5.65 -2.87
N PHE A 76 16.14 -6.10 -1.81
CA PHE A 76 14.97 -5.45 -1.24
C PHE A 76 15.27 -4.98 0.18
N SER A 77 15.01 -3.71 0.49
CA SER A 77 15.26 -3.16 1.82
C SER A 77 14.19 -2.15 2.25
N CYS A 78 14.14 -1.86 3.55
CA CYS A 78 13.22 -0.87 4.12
C CYS A 78 13.98 0.20 4.89
N LYS A 79 13.55 1.46 4.77
CA LYS A 79 14.15 2.60 5.47
C LYS A 79 13.08 3.53 6.01
N VAL A 80 13.26 3.97 7.26
CA VAL A 80 12.46 5.06 7.85
C VAL A 80 13.27 6.35 7.77
N VAL A 81 12.72 7.37 7.12
CA VAL A 81 13.36 8.68 7.01
C VAL A 81 12.73 9.65 7.99
N LEU A 82 13.56 10.24 8.85
CA LEU A 82 13.20 11.31 9.76
C LEU A 82 13.73 12.64 9.22
N PRO A 83 12.86 13.55 8.74
CA PRO A 83 13.28 14.82 8.19
C PRO A 83 13.72 15.83 9.27
N ASN A 84 13.34 15.62 10.53
CA ASN A 84 13.71 16.50 11.63
C ASN A 84 15.13 16.15 12.15
N PRO A 85 16.13 17.04 12.03
CA PRO A 85 17.53 16.77 12.39
C PRO A 85 17.79 16.79 13.90
N ASN A 86 16.83 17.24 14.72
CA ASN A 86 16.99 17.33 16.18
C ASN A 86 16.79 15.98 16.89
N LEU A 87 16.49 14.95 16.13
CA LEU A 87 16.27 13.59 16.56
C LEU A 87 17.64 12.87 16.66
N ARG A 88 17.98 12.29 17.82
CA ARG A 88 19.21 11.48 18.04
C ARG A 88 18.85 10.12 18.65
N ASP A 89 19.74 9.13 18.51
CA ASP A 89 19.65 7.76 19.07
C ASP A 89 18.51 6.88 18.53
N PHE A 90 18.59 6.49 17.24
CA PHE A 90 17.63 5.58 16.60
C PHE A 90 18.26 4.27 16.10
N PRO A 91 17.44 3.22 15.84
CA PRO A 91 17.90 2.00 15.19
C PRO A 91 18.52 2.26 13.81
N PHE A 92 19.38 1.35 13.34
CA PHE A 92 20.03 1.43 12.02
C PHE A 92 19.06 1.50 10.83
N ASP A 93 17.83 1.02 11.00
CA ASP A 93 16.76 1.08 9.99
C ASP A 93 16.19 2.50 9.80
N VAL A 94 16.62 3.47 10.63
CA VAL A 94 16.19 4.86 10.63
C VAL A 94 17.33 5.75 10.16
N ILE A 95 17.08 6.57 9.14
CA ILE A 95 18.03 7.52 8.60
C ILE A 95 17.49 8.95 8.66
N THR A 96 18.39 9.90 8.83
CA THR A 96 18.05 11.34 8.73
C THR A 96 17.91 11.77 7.28
N TYR A 97 17.23 12.88 7.02
CA TYR A 97 17.16 13.45 5.67
C TYR A 97 18.54 13.71 5.05
N ASN A 98 19.51 14.19 5.83
CA ASN A 98 20.87 14.45 5.33
C ASN A 98 21.57 13.15 4.88
N GLN A 99 21.42 12.06 5.63
CA GLN A 99 21.93 10.74 5.24
C GLN A 99 21.20 10.19 4.00
N TRP A 100 19.90 10.48 3.85
CA TRP A 100 19.14 10.09 2.66
C TRP A 100 19.60 10.83 1.40
N VAL A 101 19.81 12.15 1.48
CA VAL A 101 20.28 12.96 0.33
C VAL A 101 21.62 12.46 -0.19
N GLN A 102 22.52 12.03 0.69
CA GLN A 102 23.81 11.43 0.32
C GLN A 102 23.70 10.04 -0.34
N GLN A 103 22.56 9.36 -0.21
CA GLN A 103 22.33 8.02 -0.78
C GLN A 103 21.62 8.06 -2.14
N LYS A 104 21.18 9.22 -2.63
CA LYS A 104 20.61 9.31 -3.97
C LYS A 104 21.67 8.93 -5.02
N PRO A 105 21.36 8.07 -6.00
CA PRO A 105 22.27 7.84 -7.11
C PRO A 105 22.44 9.15 -7.89
N GLU A 106 23.68 9.60 -8.05
CA GLU A 106 23.97 10.72 -8.95
C GLU A 106 23.54 10.35 -10.38
N PRO A 107 22.94 11.30 -11.13
CA PRO A 107 22.68 11.08 -12.54
C PRO A 107 24.02 11.07 -13.29
N ASN A 108 24.41 9.90 -13.81
CA ASN A 108 25.41 9.70 -14.88
C ASN A 108 26.48 10.79 -15.00
N SER A 109 27.39 10.85 -14.02
CA SER A 109 28.61 11.64 -14.12
C SER A 109 29.76 10.71 -14.50
N MET A 110 30.13 10.73 -15.78
CA MET A 110 31.37 10.13 -16.29
C MET A 110 32.60 10.84 -15.70
N PHE A 111 32.91 10.73 -14.41
CA PHE A 111 34.24 11.10 -13.92
C PHE A 111 34.66 10.22 -12.73
N SER A 112 35.63 9.35 -13.00
CA SER A 112 36.37 8.56 -12.02
C SER A 112 37.17 9.48 -11.08
N GLY A 113 36.74 9.58 -9.82
CA GLY A 113 37.45 10.26 -8.74
C GLY A 113 37.35 9.45 -7.45
N ARG A 114 38.42 8.71 -7.16
CA ARG A 114 38.65 7.87 -5.99
C ARG A 114 38.22 8.57 -4.69
N LEU A 115 37.13 8.12 -4.07
CA LEU A 115 36.82 8.41 -2.66
C LEU A 115 36.68 7.10 -1.89
N ASN A 116 37.56 6.91 -0.91
CA ASN A 116 37.54 5.79 0.03
C ASN A 116 36.25 5.82 0.86
N GLY A 117 35.45 4.77 0.76
CA GLY A 117 34.29 4.55 1.62
C GLY A 117 33.98 3.06 1.67
N ALA A 118 34.37 2.42 2.76
CA ALA A 118 34.14 0.99 3.01
C ALA A 118 32.64 0.66 2.99
N SER A 119 32.31 -0.52 2.45
CA SER A 119 30.99 -1.17 2.47
C SER A 119 30.00 -0.84 1.33
N ARG A 120 30.47 -0.87 0.08
CA ARG A 120 29.68 -1.56 -0.98
C ARG A 120 30.28 -2.95 -1.16
N GLY A 121 29.89 -3.89 -0.30
CA GLY A 121 30.08 -5.32 -0.60
C GLY A 121 29.48 -5.59 -1.98
N GLY A 122 30.19 -6.35 -2.82
CA GLY A 122 29.99 -6.47 -4.26
C GLY A 122 28.58 -6.89 -4.71
N LYS A 123 27.63 -5.97 -4.62
CA LYS A 123 26.30 -6.11 -5.19
C LYS A 123 26.42 -5.82 -6.68
N LYS A 124 26.29 -6.87 -7.47
CA LYS A 124 26.15 -6.80 -8.92
C LYS A 124 24.93 -5.94 -9.24
N GLU A 125 25.03 -5.08 -10.24
CA GLU A 125 23.87 -4.35 -10.75
C GLU A 125 22.74 -5.32 -11.09
N MET A 126 21.51 -4.90 -10.78
CA MET A 126 20.33 -5.71 -11.03
C MET A 126 20.18 -5.92 -12.53
N PRO A 127 19.83 -7.13 -13.01
CA PRO A 127 19.64 -7.36 -14.44
C PRO A 127 18.63 -6.37 -15.03
N GLU A 128 18.96 -5.73 -16.15
CA GLU A 128 18.14 -4.69 -16.79
C GLU A 128 16.69 -5.15 -17.05
N SER A 129 16.50 -6.41 -17.46
CA SER A 129 15.17 -7.00 -17.66
C SER A 129 14.36 -7.09 -16.36
N LEU A 130 15.02 -7.37 -15.23
CA LEU A 130 14.39 -7.41 -13.92
C LEU A 130 14.07 -5.98 -13.44
N HIS A 131 14.97 -5.03 -13.69
CA HIS A 131 14.77 -3.61 -13.37
C HIS A 131 13.58 -3.02 -14.14
N GLN A 132 13.48 -3.27 -15.44
CA GLN A 132 12.35 -2.86 -16.28
C GLN A 132 11.03 -3.50 -15.84
N LYS A 133 11.05 -4.81 -15.57
CA LYS A 133 9.86 -5.54 -15.09
C LYS A 133 9.39 -5.01 -13.73
N LEU A 134 10.33 -4.72 -12.82
CA LEU A 134 10.01 -4.14 -11.52
C LEU A 134 9.42 -2.74 -11.65
N ASN A 135 10.02 -1.86 -12.46
CA ASN A 135 9.49 -0.52 -12.72
C ASN A 135 8.09 -0.55 -13.35
N PHE A 136 7.85 -1.47 -14.29
CA PHE A 136 6.53 -1.67 -14.88
C PHE A 136 5.51 -2.09 -13.82
N ILE A 137 5.84 -3.11 -13.01
CA ILE A 137 4.94 -3.58 -11.95
C ILE A 137 4.64 -2.49 -10.93
N LEU A 138 5.64 -1.71 -10.50
CA LEU A 138 5.42 -0.65 -9.50
C LEU A 138 4.66 0.55 -10.06
N ARG A 139 4.83 0.88 -11.35
CA ARG A 139 4.05 1.95 -12.01
C ARG A 139 2.60 1.55 -12.26
N THR A 140 2.37 0.27 -12.53
CA THR A 140 1.03 -0.31 -12.68
C THR A 140 0.50 -0.86 -11.37
N ALA A 141 1.23 -0.71 -10.26
CA ALA A 141 0.85 -1.25 -8.97
C ALA A 141 -0.34 -0.44 -8.49
N PRO A 142 -1.50 -1.08 -8.37
CA PRO A 142 -2.68 -0.31 -8.18
C PRO A 142 -2.78 0.15 -6.72
N MET A 143 -2.90 1.47 -6.54
CA MET A 143 -2.72 2.11 -5.23
C MET A 143 -4.03 2.24 -4.45
N TRP A 144 -5.14 2.39 -5.16
CA TRP A 144 -6.46 2.65 -4.59
C TRP A 144 -7.55 1.91 -5.34
N ASP A 145 -8.63 1.59 -4.63
CA ASP A 145 -9.87 1.09 -5.23
C ASP A 145 -10.68 2.28 -5.78
N ARG A 146 -11.30 2.09 -6.94
CA ARG A 146 -12.15 3.09 -7.60
C ARG A 146 -13.61 2.64 -7.53
N LEU A 147 -14.42 3.42 -6.84
CA LEU A 147 -15.86 3.23 -6.71
C LEU A 147 -16.59 4.18 -7.65
N GLU A 148 -17.40 3.63 -8.57
CA GLU A 148 -18.29 4.38 -9.45
C GLU A 148 -19.72 4.35 -8.91
N LEU A 149 -20.29 5.53 -8.68
CA LEU A 149 -21.63 5.72 -8.18
C LEU A 149 -22.55 6.28 -9.27
N GLU A 150 -23.86 6.12 -9.08
CA GLU A 150 -24.86 6.75 -9.96
C GLU A 150 -24.61 8.26 -10.16
N GLY A 151 -24.85 8.72 -11.39
CA GLY A 151 -24.59 10.10 -11.80
C GLY A 151 -23.11 10.39 -12.12
N ASN A 152 -22.37 9.39 -12.59
CA ASN A 152 -20.94 9.48 -13.00
C ASN A 152 -20.03 10.05 -11.92
N LYS A 153 -20.29 9.72 -10.65
CA LYS A 153 -19.48 10.15 -9.51
C LYS A 153 -18.45 9.08 -9.19
N TYR A 154 -17.18 9.47 -9.09
CA TYR A 154 -16.09 8.57 -8.73
C TYR A 154 -15.56 8.87 -7.33
N VAL A 155 -15.28 7.83 -6.57
CA VAL A 155 -14.64 7.90 -5.25
C VAL A 155 -13.42 6.99 -5.24
N LEU A 156 -12.29 7.52 -4.80
CA LEU A 156 -11.05 6.77 -4.60
C LEU A 156 -10.86 6.45 -3.12
N GLY A 157 -10.30 5.28 -2.83
CA GLY A 157 -10.06 4.86 -1.46
C GLY A 157 -9.80 3.37 -1.30
N GLU A 158 -10.12 2.83 -0.14
CA GLU A 158 -9.92 1.43 0.21
C GLU A 158 -11.27 0.75 0.46
N PHE A 159 -11.54 -0.28 -0.33
CA PHE A 159 -12.61 -1.22 -0.07
C PHE A 159 -12.19 -2.13 1.09
N LEU A 160 -12.97 -2.08 2.18
CA LEU A 160 -12.64 -2.84 3.38
C LEU A 160 -13.24 -4.23 3.31
N GLU A 161 -14.54 -4.36 3.59
CA GLU A 161 -15.28 -5.61 3.51
C GLU A 161 -16.76 -5.35 3.24
N LEU A 162 -17.44 -6.42 2.85
CA LEU A 162 -18.87 -6.45 2.63
C LEU A 162 -19.63 -6.71 3.95
N ILE A 163 -20.36 -5.67 4.37
CA ILE A 163 -21.76 -5.72 4.83
C ILE A 163 -22.09 -5.73 6.32
N LYS A 164 -22.99 -4.79 6.64
CA LYS A 164 -24.10 -4.93 7.58
C LYS A 164 -25.38 -5.22 6.76
N GLY A 165 -26.08 -6.33 7.00
CA GLY A 165 -27.17 -6.81 6.14
C GLY A 165 -27.69 -8.21 6.53
N GLU A 166 -28.53 -8.83 5.70
CA GLU A 166 -29.03 -10.19 5.95
C GLU A 166 -27.89 -11.22 5.84
N LEU A 167 -27.89 -12.22 6.72
CA LEU A 167 -26.85 -13.25 6.76
C LEU A 167 -26.68 -13.97 5.41
N ALA A 168 -27.76 -14.18 4.65
CA ALA A 168 -27.72 -14.82 3.35
C ALA A 168 -26.88 -14.01 2.34
N ASP A 169 -27.09 -12.70 2.26
CA ASP A 169 -26.34 -11.80 1.37
C ASP A 169 -24.86 -11.73 1.76
N ILE A 170 -24.57 -11.69 3.08
CA ILE A 170 -23.19 -11.70 3.61
C ILE A 170 -22.48 -12.99 3.16
N TRP A 171 -23.13 -14.15 3.32
CA TRP A 171 -22.57 -15.43 2.91
C TRP A 171 -22.36 -15.53 1.39
N ALA A 172 -23.28 -14.98 0.59
CA ALA A 172 -23.15 -14.97 -0.87
C ALA A 172 -21.96 -14.13 -1.33
N LEU A 173 -21.67 -13.04 -0.62
CA LEU A 173 -20.64 -12.08 -0.97
C LEU A 173 -19.27 -12.33 -0.32
N LYS A 174 -19.15 -13.32 0.58
CA LYS A 174 -17.90 -13.68 1.30
C LYS A 174 -16.67 -13.88 0.41
N ASN A 175 -16.89 -14.27 -0.86
CA ASN A 175 -15.84 -14.56 -1.82
C ASN A 175 -15.32 -13.30 -2.51
N ILE A 176 -16.07 -12.20 -2.44
CA ILE A 176 -15.68 -10.91 -3.00
C ILE A 176 -14.81 -10.20 -1.97
N LYS A 177 -13.50 -10.37 -2.15
CA LYS A 177 -12.47 -9.73 -1.32
C LYS A 177 -11.56 -8.90 -2.20
N ARG A 178 -11.04 -7.79 -1.66
CA ARG A 178 -10.03 -6.96 -2.32
C ARG A 178 -8.85 -7.78 -2.88
N SER A 179 -8.41 -8.78 -2.11
CA SER A 179 -7.31 -9.68 -2.49
C SER A 179 -7.67 -10.78 -3.49
N LYS A 180 -8.92 -10.91 -3.93
CA LYS A 180 -9.36 -12.00 -4.82
C LYS A 180 -10.08 -11.52 -6.08
N VAL A 181 -10.59 -10.31 -6.06
CA VAL A 181 -11.41 -9.73 -7.13
C VAL A 181 -10.68 -8.52 -7.73
N SER A 182 -10.77 -8.36 -9.04
CA SER A 182 -10.22 -7.20 -9.75
C SER A 182 -11.31 -6.20 -10.09
N HIS A 183 -12.46 -6.66 -10.60
CA HIS A 183 -13.59 -5.79 -10.95
C HIS A 183 -14.90 -6.36 -10.44
N LEU A 184 -15.83 -5.46 -10.15
CA LEU A 184 -17.19 -5.76 -9.76
C LEU A 184 -18.15 -4.80 -10.47
N ILE A 185 -19.25 -5.32 -11.00
CA ILE A 185 -20.32 -4.57 -11.66
C ILE A 185 -21.64 -4.94 -10.99
N ILE A 186 -22.47 -3.95 -10.73
CA ILE A 186 -23.78 -4.13 -10.12
C ILE A 186 -24.85 -3.81 -11.16
N LYS A 187 -25.79 -4.73 -11.30
CA LYS A 187 -26.95 -4.59 -12.20
C LYS A 187 -28.22 -4.75 -11.40
N ASN A 188 -29.17 -3.85 -11.61
CA ASN A 188 -30.52 -4.04 -11.11
C ASN A 188 -31.25 -5.04 -12.01
N ILE A 189 -31.81 -6.09 -11.42
CA ILE A 189 -32.51 -7.17 -12.15
C ILE A 189 -33.99 -7.29 -11.76
N SER A 190 -34.46 -6.49 -10.81
CA SER A 190 -35.85 -6.52 -10.33
C SER A 190 -36.62 -5.31 -10.83
N LEU A 191 -37.84 -5.53 -11.29
CA LEU A 191 -38.79 -4.48 -11.70
C LEU A 191 -39.06 -3.47 -10.57
N PHE A 192 -38.85 -3.86 -9.31
CA PHE A 192 -39.02 -3.00 -8.13
C PHE A 192 -37.70 -2.64 -7.43
N GLY A 193 -36.55 -2.95 -8.03
CA GLY A 193 -35.24 -2.59 -7.47
C GLY A 193 -34.90 -3.25 -6.14
N SER A 194 -35.60 -4.31 -5.75
CA SER A 194 -35.38 -5.04 -4.49
C SER A 194 -34.16 -5.97 -4.53
N THR A 195 -33.73 -6.35 -5.73
CA THR A 195 -32.70 -7.37 -5.95
C THR A 195 -31.69 -6.91 -6.97
N LEU A 196 -30.41 -7.09 -6.63
CA LEU A 196 -29.25 -6.72 -7.42
C LEU A 196 -28.49 -7.98 -7.84
N GLN A 197 -27.97 -7.96 -9.06
CA GLN A 197 -27.01 -8.91 -9.56
C GLN A 197 -25.61 -8.29 -9.48
N VAL A 198 -24.72 -8.97 -8.77
CA VAL A 198 -23.31 -8.63 -8.64
C VAL A 198 -22.52 -9.55 -9.54
N LEU A 199 -21.90 -8.96 -10.56
CA LEU A 199 -20.94 -9.62 -11.44
C LEU A 199 -19.54 -9.26 -10.95
N TYR A 200 -18.66 -10.24 -10.78
CA TYR A 200 -17.28 -9.96 -10.38
C TYR A 200 -16.28 -10.84 -11.12
N SER A 201 -15.13 -10.26 -11.47
CA SER A 201 -14.04 -10.96 -12.10
C SER A 201 -12.95 -11.29 -11.06
N PRO A 202 -12.50 -12.56 -10.98
CA PRO A 202 -11.34 -12.91 -10.19
C PRO A 202 -10.12 -12.09 -10.61
N ARG A 203 -9.20 -11.90 -9.67
CA ARG A 203 -7.93 -11.26 -9.94
C ARG A 203 -6.96 -12.27 -10.53
N ASP A 204 -6.42 -11.96 -11.69
CA ASP A 204 -5.29 -12.66 -12.28
C ASP A 204 -3.99 -11.91 -11.93
N TYR A 205 -3.20 -12.50 -11.04
CA TYR A 205 -1.94 -11.91 -10.60
C TYR A 205 -0.82 -12.05 -11.62
N ARG A 206 -0.95 -12.94 -12.61
CA ARG A 206 0.15 -13.32 -13.51
C ARG A 206 0.03 -12.73 -14.91
N SER A 207 -1.14 -12.24 -15.32
CA SER A 207 -1.28 -11.64 -16.64
C SER A 207 -0.72 -10.22 -16.72
N GLU A 208 -0.05 -9.95 -17.85
CA GLU A 208 0.43 -8.62 -18.27
C GLU A 208 -0.68 -7.77 -18.94
N GLY A 209 -1.92 -8.26 -18.98
CA GLY A 209 -3.05 -7.59 -19.64
C GLY A 209 -4.41 -8.24 -19.32
N THR A 210 -5.47 -7.77 -19.99
CA THR A 210 -6.87 -8.21 -19.83
C THR A 210 -7.04 -9.68 -20.22
N SER A 211 -6.66 -10.58 -19.33
CA SER A 211 -7.12 -11.95 -19.32
C SER A 211 -8.64 -11.89 -19.14
N ASP A 212 -9.40 -12.44 -20.10
CA ASP A 212 -10.86 -12.58 -20.06
C ASP A 212 -11.22 -13.50 -18.88
N SER A 213 -11.21 -12.89 -17.70
CA SER A 213 -11.44 -13.57 -16.44
C SER A 213 -12.93 -13.94 -16.40
N GLU A 214 -13.21 -15.22 -16.24
CA GLU A 214 -14.58 -15.73 -16.13
C GLU A 214 -15.35 -14.94 -15.05
N TRP A 215 -16.38 -14.21 -15.48
CA TRP A 215 -17.21 -13.41 -14.59
C TRP A 215 -18.11 -14.31 -13.77
N LYS A 216 -17.98 -14.22 -12.44
CA LYS A 216 -18.86 -14.89 -11.49
C LYS A 216 -20.04 -14.00 -11.16
N LYS A 217 -21.17 -14.63 -10.84
CA LYS A 217 -22.45 -13.96 -10.59
C LYS A 217 -23.01 -14.35 -9.22
N VAL A 218 -23.49 -13.35 -8.48
CA VAL A 218 -24.17 -13.49 -7.19
C VAL A 218 -25.38 -12.55 -7.18
N THR A 219 -26.45 -12.97 -6.52
CA THR A 219 -27.67 -12.16 -6.36
C THR A 219 -27.84 -11.79 -4.89
N VAL A 220 -28.11 -10.52 -4.61
CA VAL A 220 -28.31 -9.99 -3.26
C VAL A 220 -29.40 -8.93 -3.23
N ARG A 221 -29.83 -8.51 -2.04
CA ARG A 221 -30.82 -7.44 -1.88
C ARG A 221 -30.21 -6.06 -2.16
N SER A 222 -31.05 -5.10 -2.51
CA SER A 222 -30.60 -3.71 -2.74
C SER A 222 -30.26 -2.96 -1.46
N SER A 223 -30.74 -3.42 -0.30
CA SER A 223 -30.45 -2.87 1.02
C SER A 223 -29.05 -3.22 1.54
N THR A 224 -28.35 -4.12 0.86
CA THR A 224 -26.98 -4.52 1.20
C THR A 224 -26.03 -3.32 1.18
N GLU A 225 -25.21 -3.14 2.23
CA GLU A 225 -24.29 -2.00 2.37
C GLU A 225 -22.82 -2.42 2.20
N VAL A 226 -22.00 -1.56 1.62
CA VAL A 226 -20.54 -1.77 1.53
C VAL A 226 -19.79 -0.71 2.34
N PHE A 227 -18.65 -1.10 2.92
CA PHE A 227 -17.77 -0.18 3.63
C PHE A 227 -16.61 0.25 2.74
N PHE A 228 -16.50 1.55 2.55
CA PHE A 228 -15.46 2.16 1.75
C PHE A 228 -14.78 3.27 2.54
N ARG A 229 -13.46 3.19 2.70
CA ARG A 229 -12.67 4.25 3.34
C ARG A 229 -12.17 5.18 2.26
N LEU A 230 -12.48 6.47 2.36
CA LEU A 230 -12.01 7.45 1.38
C LEU A 230 -10.49 7.64 1.51
N GLU A 231 -9.86 7.96 0.37
CA GLU A 231 -8.47 8.40 0.34
C GLU A 231 -8.24 9.55 1.33
N ASN A 232 -7.14 9.48 2.09
CA ASN A 232 -6.75 10.47 3.10
C ASN A 232 -7.77 10.70 4.24
N SER A 233 -8.72 9.77 4.45
CA SER A 233 -9.67 9.84 5.54
C SER A 233 -9.62 8.60 6.43
N THR A 234 -9.65 8.80 7.74
CA THR A 234 -9.87 7.71 8.71
C THR A 234 -11.36 7.30 8.77
N LYS A 235 -12.25 8.09 8.18
CA LYS A 235 -13.70 7.85 8.21
C LYS A 235 -14.08 6.77 7.20
N VAL A 236 -14.76 5.75 7.69
CA VAL A 236 -15.37 4.72 6.84
C VAL A 236 -16.75 5.20 6.40
N ARG A 237 -16.97 5.23 5.08
CA ARG A 237 -18.26 5.55 4.48
C ARG A 237 -19.04 4.27 4.20
N LYS A 238 -20.33 4.31 4.52
CA LYS A 238 -21.30 3.29 4.14
C LYS A 238 -21.97 3.72 2.86
N SER A 239 -22.04 2.82 1.90
CA SER A 239 -22.75 3.03 0.63
C SER A 239 -23.67 1.85 0.37
N LYS A 240 -24.92 2.12 -0.03
CA LYS A 240 -25.82 1.05 -0.47
C LYS A 240 -25.32 0.47 -1.78
N LEU A 241 -25.37 -0.84 -1.92
CA LEU A 241 -24.96 -1.54 -3.14
C LEU A 241 -25.77 -1.04 -4.36
N SER A 242 -27.03 -0.65 -4.17
CA SER A 242 -27.87 -0.08 -5.21
C SER A 242 -27.38 1.25 -5.78
N SER A 243 -26.53 1.98 -5.05
CA SER A 243 -25.99 3.27 -5.49
C SER A 243 -24.68 3.15 -6.27
N ILE A 244 -24.15 1.93 -6.40
CA ILE A 244 -22.85 1.64 -7.00
C ILE A 244 -23.09 1.01 -8.37
N ILE A 245 -22.40 1.54 -9.38
CA ILE A 245 -22.42 1.00 -10.75
C ILE A 245 -21.31 -0.05 -10.89
N SER A 246 -20.10 0.34 -10.52
CA SER A 246 -18.92 -0.52 -10.64
C SER A 246 -17.91 -0.24 -9.52
N LEU A 247 -17.06 -1.22 -9.26
CA LEU A 247 -15.95 -1.13 -8.33
C LEU A 247 -14.75 -1.80 -8.99
N SER A 248 -13.70 -1.01 -9.24
CA SER A 248 -12.41 -1.52 -9.68
C SER A 248 -11.52 -1.62 -8.45
N LEU A 249 -11.26 -2.85 -8.01
CA LEU A 249 -10.45 -3.14 -6.84
C LEU A 249 -9.00 -3.07 -7.29
N THR A 250 -8.33 -2.02 -6.83
CA THR A 250 -6.99 -1.60 -7.18
C THR A 250 -6.86 -1.33 -8.69
N ALA A 251 -7.06 -0.07 -9.07
CA ALA A 251 -6.70 0.52 -10.37
C ALA A 251 -5.29 1.11 -10.36
#